data_AF-A0A6I7YLT2-F1
#
_entry.id   AF-A0A6I7YLT2-F1
#
_cell.length_a   1.000
_cell.length_b   1.000
_cell.length_c   1.000
_cell.angle_alpha   90.00
_cell.angle_beta   90.00
_cell.angle_gamma   90.00
#
_symmetry.space_group_name_H-M   'P 1'
#
loop_
_entity.id
_entity.type
_entity.pdbx_description
1 polymer ?
#
loop_
_entity_poly.entity_id
_entity_poly.type
_entity_poly.pdbx_seq_one_letter_code
_entity_poly.pdbx_strand_id
1 'polypeptide(L)' 'MTCMTPIRLESKSILVEEFNFLRSCGDPVAASIFHLAKVYGLTYSTVETYLNRNRKKLHYDITYSR' A
#
# COMPACT_ATOMS: atom_id res chain seq x y z
N MET A 1 1.48 -27.04 -5.86
CA MET A 1 2.62 -26.13 -6.04
C MET A 1 2.07 -24.77 -6.44
N THR A 2 1.94 -23.84 -5.49
CA THR A 2 1.49 -22.47 -5.77
C THR A 2 2.67 -21.65 -6.26
N CYS A 3 2.52 -21.04 -7.44
CA CYS A 3 3.48 -20.10 -8.00
C CYS A 3 3.57 -18.87 -7.09
N MET A 4 4.63 -18.79 -6.27
CA MET A 4 5.05 -17.54 -5.65
C MET A 4 5.93 -16.83 -6.67
N THR A 5 5.34 -15.92 -7.45
CA THR A 5 6.12 -15.02 -8.29
C THR A 5 6.90 -14.09 -7.36
N PRO A 6 8.23 -14.00 -7.45
CA PRO A 6 8.96 -12.96 -6.76
C PRO A 6 8.46 -11.63 -7.32
N ILE A 7 7.74 -10.85 -6.51
CA ILE A 7 7.23 -9.54 -6.92
C ILE A 7 8.46 -8.66 -7.19
N ARG A 8 8.86 -8.65 -8.47
CA ARG A 8 9.86 -7.76 -9.01
C ARG A 8 9.46 -6.33 -8.63
N LEU A 9 10.43 -5.58 -8.15
CA LEU A 9 10.41 -4.17 -7.78
C LEU A 9 9.88 -3.18 -8.85
N GLU A 10 9.27 -3.66 -9.94
CA GLU A 10 8.56 -2.85 -10.95
C GLU A 10 7.15 -2.42 -10.49
N SER A 11 6.57 -3.10 -9.50
CA SER A 11 5.19 -2.86 -9.01
C SER A 11 5.03 -1.68 -8.04
N LYS A 12 5.98 -0.74 -8.03
CA LYS A 12 5.91 0.45 -7.16
C LYS A 12 4.67 1.31 -7.48
N SER A 13 4.29 1.49 -8.75
CA SER A 13 3.04 2.21 -9.07
C SER A 13 1.79 1.52 -8.51
N ILE A 14 1.77 0.19 -8.46
CA ILE A 14 0.60 -0.60 -8.05
C ILE A 14 0.25 -0.39 -6.57
N LEU A 15 1.26 -0.20 -5.69
CA LEU A 15 1.03 0.08 -4.27
C LEU A 15 0.16 1.33 -4.03
N VAL A 16 0.30 2.35 -4.87
CA VAL A 16 -0.50 3.59 -4.77
C VAL A 16 -1.93 3.34 -5.22
N GLU A 17 -2.10 2.61 -6.33
CA GLU A 17 -3.41 2.30 -6.89
C GLU A 17 -4.20 1.37 -5.97
N GLU A 18 -3.59 0.31 -5.43
CA GLU A 18 -4.25 -0.56 -4.46
C GLU A 18 -4.55 0.17 -3.15
N PHE A 19 -3.66 1.04 -2.67
CA PHE A 19 -3.98 1.85 -1.49
C PHE A 19 -5.21 2.72 -1.74
N ASN A 20 -5.28 3.41 -2.88
CA ASN A 20 -6.44 4.23 -3.24
C ASN A 20 -7.72 3.37 -3.35
N PHE A 21 -7.62 2.16 -3.91
CA PHE A 21 -8.74 1.23 -3.98
C PHE A 21 -9.22 0.82 -2.58
N LEU A 22 -8.32 0.37 -1.71
CA LEU A 22 -8.66 -0.02 -0.32
C LEU A 22 -9.33 1.14 0.44
N ARG A 23 -8.79 2.35 0.30
CA ARG A 23 -9.39 3.55 0.90
C ARG A 23 -10.76 3.88 0.33
N SER A 24 -11.00 3.64 -0.97
CA SER A 24 -12.32 3.81 -1.60
C SER A 24 -13.37 2.81 -1.07
N CYS A 25 -12.93 1.64 -0.62
CA CYS A 25 -13.78 0.64 0.05
C CYS A 25 -14.09 1.00 1.52
N GLY A 26 -13.54 2.10 2.04
CA GLY A 26 -13.72 2.52 3.43
C GLY A 26 -12.72 1.89 4.41
N ASP A 27 -11.72 1.16 3.92
CA ASP A 27 -10.75 0.46 4.73
C ASP A 27 -9.85 1.46 5.48
N PRO A 28 -9.67 1.38 6.80
CA PRO A 28 -8.86 2.34 7.55
C PRO A 28 -7.40 2.32 7.11
N VAL A 29 -6.74 3.49 7.11
CA VAL A 29 -5.37 3.67 6.60
C VAL A 29 -4.41 2.59 7.13
N ALA A 30 -4.44 2.34 8.45
CA ALA A 30 -3.58 1.34 9.08
C ALA A 30 -3.82 -0.08 8.55
N ALA A 31 -5.09 -0.46 8.34
CA ALA A 31 -5.44 -1.76 7.78
C ALA A 31 -5.03 -1.87 6.32
N SER A 32 -5.19 -0.80 5.53
CA SER A 32 -4.75 -0.76 4.14
C SER A 32 -3.24 -0.93 4.02
N ILE A 33 -2.45 -0.19 4.81
CA ILE A 33 -0.98 -0.31 4.81
C ILE A 33 -0.55 -1.70 5.28
N PHE A 34 -1.20 -2.24 6.31
CA PHE A 34 -0.93 -3.59 6.80
C PHE A 34 -1.24 -4.67 5.76
N HIS A 35 -2.37 -4.54 5.05
CA HIS A 35 -2.75 -5.44 3.97
C HIS A 35 -1.70 -5.44 2.86
N LEU A 36 -1.31 -4.26 2.39
CA LEU A 36 -0.27 -4.10 1.37
C LEU A 36 1.07 -4.68 1.84
N ALA A 37 1.47 -4.41 3.08
CA ALA A 37 2.69 -4.99 3.65
C ALA A 37 2.66 -6.53 3.60
N LYS A 38 1.53 -7.14 3.96
CA LYS A 38 1.36 -8.59 3.94
C LYS A 38 1.36 -9.17 2.52
N VAL A 39 0.61 -8.57 1.59
CA VAL A 39 0.48 -9.04 0.20
C VAL A 39 1.83 -8.96 -0.53
N TYR A 40 2.56 -7.87 -0.31
CA TYR A 40 3.82 -7.60 -0.99
C TYR A 40 5.05 -8.15 -0.27
N GLY A 41 4.88 -8.78 0.90
CA GLY A 41 5.99 -9.26 1.73
C GLY A 41 6.92 -8.11 2.19
N LEU A 42 6.37 -6.90 2.34
CA LEU A 42 7.09 -5.70 2.76
C LEU A 42 6.84 -5.42 4.23
N THR A 43 7.72 -4.64 4.86
CA THR A 43 7.42 -4.12 6.20
C THR A 43 6.42 -2.99 6.11
N TYR A 44 5.61 -2.83 7.16
CA TYR A 44 4.66 -1.71 7.28
C TYR A 44 5.32 -0.35 6.99
N SER A 45 6.48 -0.10 7.62
CA SER A 45 7.25 1.13 7.43
C SER A 45 7.73 1.33 5.99
N THR A 46 8.04 0.25 5.27
CA THR A 46 8.44 0.34 3.86
C THR A 46 7.27 0.79 2.99
N VAL A 47 6.09 0.23 3.20
CA VAL A 47 4.87 0.62 2.48
C VAL A 47 4.47 2.05 2.83
N GLU A 48 4.45 2.38 4.11
CA GLU A 48 4.14 3.75 4.58
C GLU A 48 5.11 4.78 3.98
N THR A 49 6.42 4.52 4.05
CA THR A 49 7.45 5.39 3.45
C THR A 49 7.23 5.53 1.95
N TYR A 50 6.88 4.44 1.27
CA TYR A 50 6.65 4.44 -0.17
C TYR A 50 5.41 5.26 -0.55
N LEU A 51 4.29 5.07 0.16
CA LEU A 51 3.06 5.84 -0.04
C LEU A 51 3.30 7.32 0.26
N ASN A 52 4.03 7.65 1.33
CA ASN A 52 4.33 9.03 1.70
C ASN A 52 5.22 9.73 0.64
N ARG A 53 6.22 9.02 0.09
CA ARG A 53 7.01 9.51 -1.05
C ARG A 53 6.17 9.77 -2.31
N ASN A 54 5.07 9.03 -2.47
CA ASN A 54 4.13 9.17 -3.59
C ASN A 54 2.84 9.90 -3.22
N ARG A 55 2.82 10.68 -2.12
CA ARG A 55 1.61 11.34 -1.61
C ARG A 55 0.84 12.18 -2.64
N LYS A 56 1.54 12.75 -3.62
CA LYS A 56 0.92 13.54 -4.71
C LYS A 56 0.01 12.71 -5.62
N LYS A 57 0.16 11.38 -5.63
CA LYS A 57 -0.63 10.42 -6.42
C LYS A 57 -1.72 9.72 -5.58
N LEU A 58 -1.77 9.99 -4.28
CA LEU A 58 -2.81 9.46 -3.41
C LEU A 58 -4.05 10.34 -3.54
N HIS A 59 -5.23 9.72 -3.64
CA HIS A 59 -6.50 10.42 -3.57
C HIS A 59 -6.97 10.60 -2.12
N TYR A 60 -6.39 9.84 -1.20
CA TYR A 60 -6.71 9.85 0.22
C TYR A 60 -5.47 10.15 1.04
N ASP A 61 -5.68 10.94 2.09
CA ASP A 61 -4.60 11.27 3.01
C ASP A 61 -4.23 10.03 3.86
N ILE A 62 -2.92 9.89 4.14
CA ILE A 62 -2.34 8.81 4.95
C ILE A 62 -2.13 9.23 6.40
N THR A 63 -2.48 10.47 6.76
CA THR A 63 -2.45 10.92 8.14
C THR A 63 -3.48 10.10 8.91
N TYR A 64 -3.02 9.48 9.99
CA TYR A 64 -3.88 8.83 10.95
C TYR A 64 -4.75 9.90 11.60
N SER A 65 -5.94 10.16 11.04
CA SER A 65 -6.96 10.91 11.77
C SER A 65 -7.21 10.14 13.06
N ARG A 66 -6.89 10.79 14.18
CA ARG A 66 -7.20 10.31 15.53
C ARG A 66 -8.69 10.04 15.69
#